data_AF-K2AC43-F1
#
_entry.id   AF-K2AC43-F1
#
_cell.length_a   1.000
_cell.length_b   1.000
_cell.length_c   1.000
_cell.angle_alpha   90.00
_cell.angle_beta   90.00
_cell.angle_gamma   90.00
#
_symmetry.space_group_name_H-M   'P 1'
#
loop_
_entity.id
_entity.type
_entity.pdbx_description
1 polymer ?
#
loop_
_entity_poly.entity_id
_entity_poly.type
_entity_poly.pdbx_seq_one_letter_code
_entity_poly.pdbx_strand_id
1 'polypeptide(L)'
;MITENSSDNTALKDAMVDVGYWNTNSNILQPTTLPTPVPGVDIPAVRVIASRSDGNNGGPVKNFFMQIFGKDYSQVSSRAAVAMLGFPYTVPPAVPAELFPLALSKCMTDQYFSQVPMPDPPPEIRISSPYIPGGDTCYSGQWTSFKADTNDVRTIKDLMYKGNPEPLAIGDEIWIEPGVEGSLYNHIVPDWLPEGGKDVIMAIVDAGTSDLSVKGDLPITGFASFHIDGAVLKGLDKYVYGHFIEYFTSPPGTMPGGPPTNTLTRPRLIQ
;
A
#
# COMPACT_ATOMS: atom_id res chain seq x y z
N MET A 1 -1.15 22.92 -8.12
CA MET A 1 -1.16 24.40 -7.99
C MET A 1 -1.73 24.76 -6.63
N ILE A 2 -1.17 25.76 -5.93
CA ILE A 2 -1.63 26.19 -4.58
C ILE A 2 -2.90 27.07 -4.63
N THR A 3 -3.37 27.39 -5.82
CA THR A 3 -4.46 28.35 -6.10
C THR A 3 -5.82 27.99 -5.49
N GLU A 4 -6.01 26.77 -4.97
CA GLU A 4 -7.21 26.37 -4.24
C GLU A 4 -7.20 26.81 -2.77
N ASN A 5 -6.03 27.15 -2.22
CA ASN A 5 -5.90 27.67 -0.87
C ASN A 5 -6.03 29.20 -0.87
N SER A 6 -6.75 29.74 0.11
CA SER A 6 -6.88 31.18 0.31
C SER A 6 -6.79 31.54 1.79
N SER A 7 -6.44 32.79 2.06
CA SER A 7 -6.45 33.39 3.40
C SER A 7 -7.06 34.78 3.29
N ASP A 8 -8.08 35.08 4.10
CA ASP A 8 -8.84 36.33 4.01
C ASP A 8 -9.31 36.62 2.57
N ASN A 9 -9.94 35.61 1.95
CA ASN A 9 -10.40 35.60 0.55
C ASN A 9 -9.31 35.93 -0.51
N THR A 10 -8.04 35.96 -0.11
CA THR A 10 -6.91 36.17 -1.00
C THR A 10 -6.32 34.82 -1.37
N ALA A 11 -6.41 34.45 -2.64
CA ALA A 11 -5.82 33.21 -3.14
C ALA A 11 -4.29 33.22 -2.96
N LEU A 12 -3.77 32.13 -2.40
CA LEU A 12 -2.33 31.92 -2.25
C LEU A 12 -1.76 31.45 -3.59
N LYS A 13 -0.61 32.03 -3.97
CA LYS A 13 0.07 31.80 -5.25
C LYS A 13 1.42 31.11 -5.08
N ASP A 14 2.04 31.25 -3.91
CA ASP A 14 3.37 30.75 -3.62
C ASP A 14 3.43 30.07 -2.24
N ALA A 15 4.37 29.14 -2.08
CA ALA A 15 4.70 28.52 -0.81
C ALA A 15 6.13 28.00 -0.85
N MET A 16 6.76 27.91 0.32
CA MET A 16 8.00 27.17 0.46
C MET A 16 7.69 25.68 0.39
N VAL A 17 8.32 24.99 -0.57
CA VAL A 17 8.18 23.55 -0.78
C VAL A 17 9.53 22.89 -0.53
N ASP A 18 9.60 22.06 0.49
CA ASP A 18 10.75 21.21 0.77
C ASP A 18 10.39 19.76 0.40
N VAL A 19 11.35 19.05 -0.21
CA VAL A 19 11.24 17.61 -0.48
C VAL A 19 12.30 16.87 0.29
N GLY A 20 12.00 15.66 0.74
CA GLY A 20 12.91 14.89 1.58
C GLY A 20 12.29 13.57 2.04
N TYR A 21 12.79 13.06 3.16
CA TYR A 21 12.26 11.88 3.82
C TYR A 21 11.70 12.27 5.18
N TRP A 22 10.42 12.02 5.42
CA TRP A 22 9.84 12.18 6.74
C TRP A 22 10.27 11.01 7.62
N ASN A 23 11.02 11.30 8.67
CA ASN A 23 11.44 10.32 9.65
C ASN A 23 10.32 10.13 10.69
N THR A 24 9.69 8.95 10.70
CA THR A 24 8.51 8.65 11.54
C THR A 24 8.82 8.58 13.04
N ASN A 25 10.09 8.37 13.42
CA ASN A 25 10.51 8.35 14.83
C ASN A 25 10.71 9.75 15.40
N SER A 26 11.36 10.63 14.63
CA SER A 26 11.71 11.98 15.07
C SER A 26 10.68 13.04 14.68
N ASN A 27 9.77 12.73 13.75
CA ASN A 27 8.83 13.67 13.13
C ASN A 27 9.53 14.88 12.50
N ILE A 28 10.62 14.62 11.79
CA ILE A 28 11.44 15.63 11.12
C ILE A 28 11.62 15.24 9.65
N LEU A 29 11.54 16.24 8.77
CA LEU A 29 11.89 16.08 7.36
C LEU A 29 13.42 16.08 7.20
N GLN A 30 13.96 14.93 6.83
CA GLN A 30 15.36 14.70 6.48
C GLN A 30 15.63 15.09 5.02
N PRO A 31 16.85 15.52 4.67
CA PRO A 31 17.19 15.93 3.31
C PRO A 31 17.14 14.76 2.31
N THR A 32 16.95 15.06 1.03
CA THR A 32 17.01 14.07 -0.07
C THR A 32 18.39 13.44 -0.23
N THR A 33 19.44 14.08 0.30
CA THR A 33 20.83 13.58 0.29
C THR A 33 21.13 12.61 1.43
N LEU A 34 20.12 12.12 2.16
CA LEU A 34 20.29 11.12 3.21
C LEU A 34 20.97 9.87 2.59
N PRO A 35 22.17 9.45 3.07
CA PRO A 35 22.96 8.41 2.39
C PRO A 35 22.29 7.04 2.34
N THR A 36 21.54 6.70 3.38
CA THR A 36 20.84 5.41 3.48
C THR A 36 19.50 5.64 4.20
N PRO A 37 18.44 6.03 3.47
CA PRO A 37 17.09 6.09 4.04
C PRO A 37 16.70 4.71 4.56
N VAL A 38 16.20 4.66 5.79
CA VAL A 38 15.77 3.41 6.42
C VAL A 38 14.33 3.10 5.97
N PRO A 39 14.08 1.98 5.25
CA PRO A 39 12.72 1.60 4.84
C PRO A 39 11.77 1.54 6.04
N GLY A 40 10.57 2.10 5.87
CA GLY A 40 9.54 2.20 6.92
C GLY A 40 9.77 3.22 8.02
N VAL A 41 10.96 3.82 8.08
CA VAL A 41 11.25 4.94 9.00
C VAL A 41 11.37 6.25 8.24
N ASP A 42 12.13 6.26 7.14
CA ASP A 42 12.36 7.43 6.30
C ASP A 42 11.49 7.34 5.04
N ILE A 43 10.32 7.98 5.08
CA ILE A 43 9.30 7.88 4.02
C ILE A 43 9.39 9.11 3.11
N PRO A 44 9.44 8.96 1.77
CA PRO A 44 9.41 10.10 0.85
C PRO A 44 8.26 11.07 1.15
N ALA A 45 8.59 12.34 1.29
CA ALA A 45 7.64 13.35 1.74
C ALA A 45 7.88 14.72 1.10
N VAL A 46 6.79 15.49 1.04
CA VAL A 46 6.78 16.89 0.64
C VAL A 46 6.25 17.72 1.81
N ARG A 47 6.99 18.77 2.19
CA ARG A 47 6.56 19.75 3.18
C ARG A 47 6.24 21.06 2.50
N VAL A 48 5.10 21.64 2.84
CA VAL A 48 4.65 22.92 2.32
C VAL A 48 4.40 23.89 3.47
N ILE A 49 4.95 25.10 3.35
CA ILE A 49 4.69 26.22 4.26
C ILE A 49 4.28 27.42 3.39
N ALA A 50 3.03 27.87 3.56
CA ALA A 50 2.55 29.07 2.91
C ALA A 50 2.68 30.28 3.85
N SER A 51 2.97 31.46 3.33
CA SER A 51 3.09 32.68 4.13
C SER A 51 2.44 33.88 3.44
N ARG A 52 1.96 34.83 4.22
CA ARG A 52 1.49 36.14 3.77
C ARG A 52 2.39 37.20 4.36
N SER A 53 3.13 37.89 3.50
CA SER A 53 4.12 38.91 3.85
C SER A 53 4.20 39.97 2.76
N ASP A 54 4.98 41.02 2.97
CA ASP A 54 5.15 42.07 1.96
C ASP A 54 5.66 41.47 0.64
N GLY A 55 4.96 41.77 -0.46
CA GLY A 55 5.27 41.23 -1.79
C GLY A 55 4.90 39.76 -2.02
N ASN A 56 4.40 39.02 -1.02
CA ASN A 56 4.04 37.61 -1.16
C ASN A 56 2.56 37.35 -0.85
N ASN A 57 1.92 36.48 -1.65
CA ASN A 57 0.54 36.00 -1.42
C ASN A 57 -0.49 37.11 -1.07
N GLY A 58 -0.39 38.25 -1.78
CA GLY A 58 -1.31 39.38 -1.60
C GLY A 58 -1.07 40.21 -0.34
N GLY A 59 0.14 40.17 0.23
CA GLY A 59 0.56 41.04 1.33
C GLY A 59 0.20 40.51 2.73
N PRO A 60 0.68 41.19 3.80
CA PRO A 60 0.36 40.85 5.18
C PRO A 60 -1.15 40.85 5.47
N VAL A 61 -1.57 40.09 6.48
CA VAL A 61 -2.99 39.99 6.87
C VAL A 61 -3.40 41.18 7.72
N LYS A 62 -4.58 41.73 7.45
CA LYS A 62 -5.17 42.81 8.25
C LYS A 62 -5.60 42.29 9.62
N ASN A 63 -5.20 42.99 10.66
CA ASN A 63 -5.64 42.70 12.01
C ASN A 63 -6.78 43.64 12.38
N PHE A 64 -7.85 43.11 12.96
CA PHE A 64 -8.93 43.93 13.49
C PHE A 64 -8.54 44.60 14.82
N PHE A 65 -8.02 43.82 15.78
CA PHE A 65 -7.75 44.31 17.13
C PHE A 65 -6.40 45.02 17.30
N MET A 66 -5.40 44.71 16.47
CA MET A 66 -4.07 45.33 16.62
C MET A 66 -4.01 46.80 16.21
N GLN A 67 -5.06 47.30 15.55
CA GLN A 67 -5.22 48.71 15.20
C GLN A 67 -5.23 49.61 16.46
N ILE A 68 -5.76 49.11 17.59
CA ILE A 68 -5.76 49.82 18.88
C ILE A 68 -4.33 50.10 19.36
N PHE A 69 -3.36 49.28 18.93
CA PHE A 69 -1.94 49.42 19.25
C PHE A 69 -1.12 50.02 18.09
N GLY A 70 -1.77 50.64 17.10
CA GLY A 70 -1.13 51.24 15.93
C GLY A 70 -0.50 50.23 14.96
N LYS A 71 -0.94 48.96 14.99
CA LYS A 71 -0.46 47.91 14.07
C LYS A 71 -1.63 47.31 13.28
N ASP A 72 -1.79 47.74 12.04
CA ASP A 72 -2.95 47.35 11.23
C ASP A 72 -2.78 46.01 10.50
N TYR A 73 -1.55 45.47 10.47
CA TYR A 73 -1.19 44.29 9.67
C TYR A 73 -0.21 43.37 10.39
N SER A 74 -0.18 42.10 9.99
CA SER A 74 0.83 41.14 10.42
C SER A 74 1.21 40.17 9.32
N GLN A 75 2.50 39.88 9.26
CA GLN A 75 3.00 38.78 8.45
C GLN A 75 2.66 37.48 9.18
N VAL A 76 2.12 36.50 8.45
CA VAL A 76 1.68 35.22 9.01
C VAL A 76 2.17 34.08 8.14
N SER A 77 2.49 32.95 8.76
CA SER A 77 2.84 31.71 8.07
C SER A 77 1.96 30.59 8.56
N SER A 78 1.63 29.66 7.66
CA SER A 78 0.98 28.42 8.04
C SER A 78 1.92 27.57 8.88
N ARG A 79 1.36 26.62 9.63
CA ARG A 79 2.16 25.48 10.09
C ARG A 79 2.64 24.70 8.86
N ALA A 80 3.76 23.99 9.04
CA ALA A 80 4.23 23.05 8.04
C ALA A 80 3.18 21.95 7.84
N ALA A 81 2.76 21.75 6.59
CA ALA A 81 1.94 20.62 6.17
C ALA A 81 2.85 19.62 5.48
N VAL A 82 2.90 18.36 5.95
CA VAL A 82 3.74 17.32 5.36
C VAL A 82 2.85 16.25 4.75
N ALA A 83 3.10 15.90 3.50
CA ALA A 83 2.44 14.79 2.82
C ALA A 83 3.47 13.69 2.53
N MET A 84 3.14 12.46 2.89
CA MET A 84 3.97 11.28 2.61
C MET A 84 3.38 10.43 1.48
N LEU A 85 4.25 9.82 0.70
CA LEU A 85 3.92 8.81 -0.30
C LEU A 85 4.95 7.67 -0.20
N GLY A 86 4.48 6.43 -0.22
CA GLY A 86 5.36 5.28 -0.16
C GLY A 86 4.62 3.98 -0.45
N PHE A 87 5.17 2.88 0.05
CA PHE A 87 4.56 1.56 -0.07
C PHE A 87 3.70 1.25 1.16
N PRO A 88 2.64 0.43 1.05
CA PRO A 88 1.74 0.13 2.16
C PRO A 88 2.45 -0.48 3.38
N TYR A 89 2.31 0.16 4.53
CA TYR A 89 2.59 -0.40 5.85
C TYR A 89 1.34 -1.04 6.47
N THR A 90 0.18 -0.41 6.28
CA THR A 90 -1.11 -0.90 6.76
C THR A 90 -2.15 -0.76 5.67
N VAL A 91 -2.92 -1.82 5.44
CA VAL A 91 -4.15 -1.80 4.63
C VAL A 91 -5.33 -1.72 5.60
N PRO A 92 -6.23 -0.71 5.48
CA PRO A 92 -7.40 -0.58 6.34
C PRO A 92 -8.39 -1.74 6.13
N PRO A 93 -9.47 -1.86 6.95
CA PRO A 93 -10.61 -2.69 6.59
C PRO A 93 -11.07 -2.28 5.21
N ALA A 94 -10.91 -3.19 4.26
CA ALA A 94 -11.02 -2.84 2.86
C ALA A 94 -12.47 -3.03 2.41
N VAL A 95 -12.91 -2.22 1.44
CA VAL A 95 -14.16 -2.52 0.73
C VAL A 95 -13.95 -3.76 -0.17
N PRO A 96 -15.03 -4.39 -0.68
CA PRO A 96 -14.91 -5.64 -1.43
C PRO A 96 -13.85 -5.56 -2.54
N ALA A 97 -12.97 -6.56 -2.60
CA ALA A 97 -11.92 -6.73 -3.62
C ALA A 97 -10.63 -5.88 -3.51
N GLU A 98 -10.38 -5.22 -2.38
CA GLU A 98 -9.12 -4.47 -2.22
C GLU A 98 -7.97 -5.35 -1.70
N LEU A 99 -8.15 -6.09 -0.60
CA LEU A 99 -7.20 -7.11 -0.14
C LEU A 99 -7.77 -8.50 -0.40
N PHE A 100 -7.11 -9.26 -1.27
CA PHE A 100 -7.55 -10.60 -1.67
C PHE A 100 -7.03 -11.66 -0.69
N PRO A 101 -7.82 -12.72 -0.37
CA PRO A 101 -7.43 -13.79 0.55
C PRO A 101 -6.43 -14.79 -0.06
N LEU A 102 -5.43 -14.28 -0.78
CA LEU A 102 -4.20 -14.98 -1.14
C LEU A 102 -3.03 -14.19 -0.56
N ALA A 103 -2.08 -14.91 0.01
CA ALA A 103 -0.81 -14.39 0.44
C ALA A 103 0.29 -14.81 -0.54
N LEU A 104 1.10 -13.86 -0.98
CA LEU A 104 2.27 -14.08 -1.82
C LEU A 104 3.47 -14.42 -0.93
N SER A 105 4.38 -15.26 -1.42
CA SER A 105 5.63 -15.50 -0.69
C SER A 105 6.63 -14.37 -0.87
N LYS A 106 7.40 -14.10 0.19
CA LYS A 106 8.49 -13.14 0.17
C LYS A 106 9.58 -13.54 -0.85
N CYS A 107 9.91 -14.82 -0.96
CA CYS A 107 10.95 -15.30 -1.88
C CYS A 107 10.64 -14.93 -3.34
N MET A 108 9.39 -15.11 -3.76
CA MET A 108 8.94 -14.78 -5.11
C MET A 108 8.96 -13.26 -5.32
N THR A 109 8.40 -12.50 -4.36
CA THR A 109 8.30 -11.04 -4.50
C THR A 109 9.67 -10.38 -4.49
N ASP A 110 10.60 -10.81 -3.63
CA ASP A 110 11.98 -10.30 -3.60
C ASP A 110 12.68 -10.54 -4.94
N GLN A 111 12.55 -11.75 -5.48
CA GLN A 111 13.15 -12.09 -6.78
C GLN A 111 12.49 -11.33 -7.93
N TYR A 112 11.17 -11.13 -7.89
CA TYR A 112 10.46 -10.37 -8.91
C TYR A 112 10.87 -8.90 -8.89
N PHE A 113 10.74 -8.24 -7.73
CA PHE A 113 10.98 -6.80 -7.59
C PHE A 113 12.47 -6.39 -7.55
N SER A 114 13.39 -7.36 -7.44
CA SER A 114 14.83 -7.08 -7.62
C SER A 114 15.26 -6.90 -9.08
N GLN A 115 14.40 -7.25 -10.04
CA GLN A 115 14.67 -7.06 -11.47
C GLN A 115 14.46 -5.60 -11.86
N VAL A 116 15.50 -4.97 -12.42
CA VAL A 116 15.47 -3.58 -12.88
C VAL A 116 15.95 -3.52 -14.34
N PRO A 117 15.07 -3.22 -15.32
CA PRO A 117 13.63 -2.99 -15.18
C PRO A 117 12.87 -4.27 -14.78
N MET A 118 11.64 -4.10 -14.25
CA MET A 118 10.74 -5.23 -14.01
C MET A 118 10.42 -5.95 -15.34
N PRO A 119 10.11 -7.26 -15.34
CA PRO A 119 9.78 -8.00 -16.55
C PRO A 119 8.63 -7.38 -17.35
N ASP A 120 8.81 -7.23 -18.66
CA ASP A 120 7.80 -6.75 -19.60
C ASP A 120 7.80 -7.62 -20.89
N PRO A 121 6.72 -8.36 -21.19
CA PRO A 121 5.49 -8.46 -20.39
C PRO A 121 5.72 -9.20 -19.06
N PRO A 122 4.94 -8.87 -18.01
CA PRO A 122 4.97 -9.63 -16.76
C PRO A 122 4.68 -11.13 -17.00
N PRO A 123 5.46 -12.05 -16.40
CA PRO A 123 5.22 -13.48 -16.52
C PRO A 123 3.92 -13.89 -15.80
N GLU A 124 3.24 -14.90 -16.35
CA GLU A 124 2.16 -15.60 -15.65
C GLU A 124 2.71 -16.33 -14.42
N ILE A 125 2.06 -16.13 -13.28
CA ILE A 125 2.38 -16.75 -12.00
C ILE A 125 1.19 -17.60 -11.58
N ARG A 126 1.47 -18.88 -11.31
CA ARG A 126 0.50 -19.81 -10.73
C ARG A 126 0.66 -19.78 -9.23
N ILE A 127 -0.33 -19.23 -8.54
CA ILE A 127 -0.39 -19.23 -7.08
C ILE A 127 -0.54 -20.67 -6.57
N SER A 128 -0.02 -20.97 -5.38
CA SER A 128 -0.05 -22.31 -4.77
C SER A 128 0.79 -23.36 -5.49
N SER A 129 1.70 -22.92 -6.35
CA SER A 129 2.70 -23.75 -7.02
C SER A 129 4.11 -23.24 -6.75
N PRO A 130 5.15 -24.07 -6.92
CA PRO A 130 6.51 -23.56 -6.95
C PRO A 130 6.68 -22.48 -8.03
N TYR A 131 7.31 -21.38 -7.64
CA TYR A 131 7.65 -20.27 -8.51
C TYR A 131 8.97 -20.56 -9.22
N ILE A 132 8.91 -20.77 -10.53
CA ILE A 132 10.09 -20.86 -11.40
C ILE A 132 10.32 -19.44 -11.93
N PRO A 133 11.34 -18.71 -11.42
CA PRO A 133 12.74 -19.11 -11.31
C PRO A 133 13.30 -19.21 -9.88
N GLY A 134 12.44 -19.17 -8.85
CA GLY A 134 12.82 -19.30 -7.42
C GLY A 134 13.10 -20.73 -6.96
N GLY A 135 12.84 -21.72 -7.82
CA GLY A 135 13.08 -23.14 -7.57
C GLY A 135 11.93 -23.81 -6.82
N ASP A 136 12.06 -25.13 -6.62
CA ASP A 136 10.97 -25.98 -6.12
C ASP A 136 10.52 -25.67 -4.68
N THR A 137 11.34 -24.92 -3.92
CA THR A 137 11.07 -24.55 -2.53
C THR A 137 10.49 -23.16 -2.36
N CYS A 138 10.46 -22.34 -3.41
CA CYS A 138 9.85 -21.02 -3.36
C CYS A 138 8.42 -21.11 -3.89
N TYR A 139 7.43 -21.33 -3.02
CA TYR A 139 6.04 -21.29 -3.45
C TYR A 139 5.65 -19.87 -3.84
N SER A 140 4.85 -19.67 -4.88
CA SER A 140 4.39 -18.34 -5.32
C SER A 140 3.45 -17.67 -4.31
N GLY A 141 2.62 -18.44 -3.62
CA GLY A 141 1.65 -17.97 -2.65
C GLY A 141 0.71 -19.07 -2.18
N GLN A 142 -0.19 -18.76 -1.26
CA GLN A 142 -1.23 -19.66 -0.74
C GLN A 142 -2.46 -18.89 -0.27
N TRP A 143 -3.57 -19.61 -0.07
CA TRP A 143 -4.78 -19.04 0.55
C TRP A 143 -4.54 -18.61 1.99
N THR A 144 -5.27 -17.57 2.38
CA THR A 144 -5.26 -17.08 3.76
C THR A 144 -6.66 -16.65 4.19
N SER A 145 -6.99 -16.97 5.43
CA SER A 145 -8.16 -16.50 6.16
C SER A 145 -7.85 -15.27 7.04
N PHE A 146 -6.71 -14.61 6.78
CA PHE A 146 -6.15 -13.52 7.55
C PHE A 146 -6.02 -13.89 9.04
N LYS A 147 -6.67 -13.18 9.96
CA LYS A 147 -6.54 -13.41 11.41
C LYS A 147 -7.36 -14.59 11.94
N ALA A 148 -8.12 -15.29 11.10
CA ALA A 148 -8.97 -16.40 11.54
C ALA A 148 -8.31 -17.74 11.22
N ASP A 149 -8.16 -18.64 12.19
CA ASP A 149 -7.84 -20.06 11.92
C ASP A 149 -9.12 -20.77 11.47
N THR A 150 -9.46 -20.65 10.19
CA THR A 150 -10.66 -21.29 9.62
C THR A 150 -10.53 -21.53 8.13
N ASN A 151 -10.81 -22.77 7.74
CA ASN A 151 -10.69 -23.26 6.37
C ASN A 151 -12.04 -23.39 5.64
N ASP A 152 -13.03 -22.62 6.07
CA ASP A 152 -14.40 -22.72 5.57
C ASP A 152 -14.65 -21.77 4.38
N VAL A 153 -15.41 -22.28 3.40
CA VAL A 153 -15.84 -21.55 2.18
C VAL A 153 -16.45 -20.20 2.48
N ARG A 154 -17.26 -20.14 3.54
CA ARG A 154 -18.07 -18.96 3.81
C ARG A 154 -17.18 -17.82 4.27
N THR A 155 -16.18 -18.08 5.11
CA THR A 155 -15.22 -17.07 5.54
C THR A 155 -14.44 -16.53 4.35
N ILE A 156 -13.87 -17.38 3.50
CA ILE A 156 -13.09 -16.90 2.34
C ILE A 156 -13.99 -16.17 1.33
N LYS A 157 -15.21 -16.65 1.09
CA LYS A 157 -16.21 -15.93 0.29
C LYS A 157 -16.48 -14.55 0.89
N ASP A 158 -16.72 -14.47 2.19
CA ASP A 158 -16.96 -13.21 2.87
C ASP A 158 -15.75 -12.29 2.75
N LEU A 159 -14.51 -12.78 2.87
CA LEU A 159 -13.31 -11.97 2.63
C LEU A 159 -13.23 -11.45 1.18
N MET A 160 -13.53 -12.28 0.18
CA MET A 160 -13.54 -11.85 -1.23
C MET A 160 -14.61 -10.77 -1.51
N TYR A 161 -15.79 -10.90 -0.90
CA TYR A 161 -16.97 -10.05 -1.17
C TYR A 161 -17.18 -8.91 -0.18
N LYS A 162 -16.54 -8.92 0.98
CA LYS A 162 -16.68 -7.90 2.04
C LYS A 162 -15.35 -7.27 2.44
N GLY A 163 -14.22 -7.87 2.03
CA GLY A 163 -12.88 -7.44 2.43
C GLY A 163 -12.48 -7.99 3.81
N ASN A 164 -11.28 -7.61 4.25
CA ASN A 164 -10.78 -7.88 5.59
C ASN A 164 -11.58 -7.08 6.64
N PRO A 165 -12.04 -7.72 7.73
CA PRO A 165 -12.90 -7.07 8.73
C PRO A 165 -12.15 -6.06 9.60
N GLU A 166 -10.83 -6.23 9.72
CA GLU A 166 -9.93 -5.41 10.53
C GLU A 166 -8.74 -4.94 9.70
N PRO A 167 -8.08 -3.83 10.07
CA PRO A 167 -6.84 -3.42 9.41
C PRO A 167 -5.77 -4.52 9.54
N LEU A 168 -4.95 -4.66 8.50
CA LEU A 168 -3.78 -5.53 8.48
C LEU A 168 -2.52 -4.69 8.24
N ALA A 169 -1.51 -4.89 9.09
CA ALA A 169 -0.24 -4.19 9.03
C ALA A 169 0.93 -5.16 8.85
N ILE A 170 2.06 -4.63 8.38
CA ILE A 170 3.33 -5.35 8.41
C ILE A 170 3.64 -5.73 9.87
N GLY A 171 3.99 -7.00 10.07
CA GLY A 171 4.21 -7.61 11.39
C GLY A 171 2.99 -8.31 11.98
N ASP A 172 1.78 -8.09 11.46
CA ASP A 172 0.62 -8.89 11.83
C ASP A 172 0.78 -10.32 11.31
N GLU A 173 0.36 -11.30 12.11
CA GLU A 173 0.29 -12.71 11.69
C GLU A 173 -1.01 -12.98 10.94
N ILE A 174 -0.90 -13.71 9.83
CA ILE A 174 -2.03 -14.24 9.07
C ILE A 174 -1.92 -15.75 8.88
N TRP A 175 -3.07 -16.41 8.94
CA TRP A 175 -3.21 -17.84 8.84
C TRP A 175 -3.15 -18.30 7.38
N ILE A 176 -2.16 -19.14 7.05
CA ILE A 176 -1.98 -19.74 5.73
C ILE A 176 -2.67 -21.10 5.66
N GLU A 177 -3.37 -21.36 4.56
CA GLU A 177 -4.27 -22.50 4.40
C GLU A 177 -4.04 -23.32 3.12
N PRO A 178 -3.01 -24.18 3.10
CA PRO A 178 -2.74 -25.03 1.96
C PRO A 178 -3.78 -26.14 1.83
N GLY A 179 -4.15 -26.49 0.60
CA GLY A 179 -5.02 -27.64 0.31
C GLY A 179 -6.53 -27.40 0.39
N VAL A 180 -6.97 -26.19 0.76
CA VAL A 180 -8.40 -25.78 0.75
C VAL A 180 -8.91 -25.53 -0.70
N GLU A 181 -7.98 -25.46 -1.65
CA GLU A 181 -8.19 -25.15 -3.08
C GLU A 181 -9.11 -26.10 -3.83
N GLY A 182 -9.14 -27.36 -3.42
CA GLY A 182 -9.66 -28.44 -4.24
C GLY A 182 -11.17 -28.46 -4.43
N SER A 183 -11.94 -28.14 -3.38
CA SER A 183 -13.39 -28.36 -3.35
C SER A 183 -14.18 -27.11 -3.00
N LEU A 184 -13.52 -26.12 -2.40
CA LEU A 184 -14.19 -25.01 -1.72
C LEU A 184 -14.24 -23.75 -2.61
N TYR A 185 -13.21 -23.50 -3.44
CA TYR A 185 -13.12 -22.27 -4.25
C TYR A 185 -13.57 -22.39 -5.70
N ASN A 186 -13.84 -23.62 -6.17
CA ASN A 186 -14.26 -23.93 -7.53
C ASN A 186 -15.50 -23.16 -8.02
N HIS A 187 -16.34 -22.71 -7.09
CA HIS A 187 -17.56 -21.97 -7.40
C HIS A 187 -17.43 -20.46 -7.14
N ILE A 188 -16.47 -20.03 -6.34
CA ILE A 188 -16.42 -18.64 -5.85
C ILE A 188 -15.62 -17.76 -6.80
N VAL A 189 -14.49 -18.28 -7.31
CA VAL A 189 -13.59 -17.50 -8.16
C VAL A 189 -14.27 -17.12 -9.48
N PRO A 190 -14.97 -18.02 -10.21
CA PRO A 190 -15.64 -17.65 -11.46
C PRO A 190 -16.78 -16.62 -11.27
N ASP A 191 -17.51 -16.69 -10.16
CA ASP A 191 -18.59 -15.74 -9.85
C ASP A 191 -18.06 -14.35 -9.47
N TRP A 192 -16.88 -14.30 -8.84
CA TRP A 192 -16.29 -13.07 -8.34
C TRP A 192 -15.38 -12.37 -9.35
N LEU A 193 -14.79 -13.12 -10.27
CA LEU A 193 -13.85 -12.63 -11.27
C LEU A 193 -14.59 -12.25 -12.56
N PRO A 194 -14.58 -10.97 -12.96
CA PRO A 194 -15.22 -10.55 -14.21
C PRO A 194 -14.44 -11.02 -15.43
N GLU A 195 -15.07 -10.95 -16.61
CA GLU A 195 -14.38 -11.17 -17.89
C GLU A 195 -13.23 -10.15 -18.04
N GLY A 196 -12.02 -10.65 -18.32
CA GLY A 196 -10.81 -9.82 -18.40
C GLY A 196 -10.04 -9.65 -17.08
N GLY A 197 -10.41 -10.39 -16.03
CA GLY A 197 -9.63 -10.45 -14.79
C GLY A 197 -9.86 -9.27 -13.84
N LYS A 198 -9.09 -9.22 -12.75
CA LYS A 198 -9.27 -8.19 -11.71
C LYS A 198 -7.97 -7.88 -10.97
N ASP A 199 -7.73 -6.59 -10.77
CA ASP A 199 -6.62 -6.12 -9.92
C ASP A 199 -6.99 -6.24 -8.44
N VAL A 200 -6.03 -6.72 -7.66
CA VAL A 200 -6.14 -6.85 -6.21
C VAL A 200 -4.84 -6.47 -5.52
N ILE A 201 -4.90 -6.23 -4.22
CA ILE A 201 -3.74 -6.23 -3.33
C ILE A 201 -3.69 -7.59 -2.63
N MET A 202 -2.49 -8.14 -2.46
CA MET A 202 -2.23 -9.35 -1.69
C MET A 202 -1.19 -9.05 -0.60
N ALA A 203 -1.32 -9.70 0.54
CA ALA A 203 -0.28 -9.66 1.57
C ALA A 203 0.94 -10.46 1.11
N ILE A 204 2.14 -10.02 1.48
CA ILE A 204 3.38 -10.76 1.30
C ILE A 204 3.77 -11.37 2.64
N VAL A 205 4.03 -12.66 2.70
CA VAL A 205 4.40 -13.38 3.93
C VAL A 205 5.75 -14.05 3.81
N ASP A 206 6.42 -14.20 4.95
CA ASP A 206 7.70 -14.90 5.03
C ASP A 206 7.60 -16.12 5.95
N ALA A 207 7.73 -17.31 5.35
CA ALA A 207 7.78 -18.58 6.08
C ALA A 207 9.17 -18.88 6.66
N GLY A 208 10.20 -18.10 6.33
CA GLY A 208 11.61 -18.38 6.59
C GLY A 208 12.17 -19.54 5.74
N THR A 209 11.34 -20.53 5.41
CA THR A 209 11.65 -21.69 4.55
C THR A 209 11.21 -21.49 3.10
N SER A 210 10.47 -20.41 2.80
CA SER A 210 9.80 -20.16 1.50
C SER A 210 8.73 -21.18 1.09
N ASP A 211 8.53 -22.21 1.92
CA ASP A 211 7.52 -23.25 1.73
C ASP A 211 6.22 -22.82 2.41
N LEU A 212 5.21 -22.56 1.58
CA LEU A 212 3.87 -22.26 2.04
C LEU A 212 2.97 -23.50 2.04
N SER A 213 3.46 -24.71 1.77
CA SER A 213 2.64 -25.94 1.75
C SER A 213 2.17 -26.40 3.13
N VAL A 214 2.67 -25.79 4.21
CA VAL A 214 2.30 -26.07 5.60
C VAL A 214 1.40 -24.95 6.13
N LYS A 215 0.29 -25.34 6.77
CA LYS A 215 -0.60 -24.39 7.43
C LYS A 215 0.04 -23.76 8.66
N GLY A 216 -0.31 -22.51 8.94
CA GLY A 216 0.12 -21.81 10.15
C GLY A 216 0.13 -20.29 10.01
N ASP A 217 0.39 -19.62 11.11
CA ASP A 217 0.54 -18.17 11.17
C ASP A 217 1.88 -17.73 10.59
N LEU A 218 1.84 -16.81 9.63
CA LEU A 218 3.02 -16.16 9.08
C LEU A 218 2.89 -14.64 9.16
N PRO A 219 4.00 -13.93 9.45
CA PRO A 219 3.99 -12.48 9.53
C PRO A 219 3.88 -11.84 8.13
N ILE A 220 3.07 -10.79 8.03
CA ILE A 220 3.04 -9.91 6.85
C ILE A 220 4.35 -9.13 6.80
N THR A 221 5.01 -9.15 5.66
CA THR A 221 6.25 -8.41 5.38
C THR A 221 6.05 -7.26 4.39
N GLY A 222 4.93 -7.23 3.67
CA GLY A 222 4.58 -6.18 2.73
C GLY A 222 3.26 -6.45 2.02
N PHE A 223 2.95 -5.62 1.03
CA PHE A 223 1.77 -5.76 0.19
C PHE A 223 2.14 -5.50 -1.26
N ALA A 224 1.62 -6.30 -2.18
CA ALA A 224 1.83 -6.12 -3.61
C ALA A 224 0.51 -6.21 -4.36
N SER A 225 0.48 -5.58 -5.52
CA SER A 225 -0.68 -5.57 -6.41
C SER A 225 -0.52 -6.61 -7.48
N PHE A 226 -1.61 -7.30 -7.79
CA PHE A 226 -1.59 -8.45 -8.68
C PHE A 226 -2.87 -8.44 -9.52
N HIS A 227 -2.73 -8.73 -10.81
CA HIS A 227 -3.87 -8.94 -11.68
C HIS A 227 -4.20 -10.43 -11.70
N ILE A 228 -5.39 -10.80 -11.26
CA ILE A 228 -5.88 -12.18 -11.35
C ILE A 228 -6.50 -12.36 -12.74
N ASP A 229 -5.87 -13.19 -13.56
CA ASP A 229 -6.34 -13.53 -14.91
C ASP A 229 -7.41 -14.62 -14.86
N GLY A 230 -7.30 -15.56 -13.92
CA GLY A 230 -8.23 -16.70 -13.84
C GLY A 230 -7.85 -17.73 -12.78
N ALA A 231 -8.55 -18.87 -12.85
CA ALA A 231 -8.24 -20.03 -12.04
C ALA A 231 -8.49 -21.34 -12.78
N VAL A 232 -7.62 -22.31 -12.57
CA VAL A 232 -7.80 -23.69 -13.01
C VAL A 232 -8.40 -24.48 -11.85
N LEU A 233 -9.66 -24.90 -12.03
CA LEU A 233 -10.51 -25.44 -10.96
C LEU A 233 -10.85 -26.93 -11.16
N LYS A 234 -10.37 -27.52 -12.27
CA LYS A 234 -10.62 -28.91 -12.66
C LYS A 234 -9.29 -29.62 -12.89
N GLY A 235 -9.22 -30.91 -12.57
CA GLY A 235 -8.00 -31.72 -12.70
C GLY A 235 -7.32 -31.99 -11.35
N LEU A 236 -6.10 -32.53 -11.42
CA LEU A 236 -5.26 -32.82 -10.26
C LEU A 236 -4.57 -31.56 -9.73
N ASP A 237 -4.18 -30.66 -10.63
CA ASP A 237 -3.53 -29.39 -10.30
C ASP A 237 -4.54 -28.25 -10.38
N LYS A 238 -4.83 -27.61 -9.25
CA LYS A 238 -5.77 -26.48 -9.16
C LYS A 238 -5.01 -25.28 -8.63
N TYR A 239 -5.22 -24.12 -9.24
CA TYR A 239 -4.49 -22.90 -8.90
C TYR A 239 -5.22 -21.66 -9.40
N VAL A 240 -4.99 -20.54 -8.73
CA VAL A 240 -5.26 -19.20 -9.26
C VAL A 240 -4.03 -18.75 -10.04
N TYR A 241 -4.21 -18.07 -11.18
CA TYR A 241 -3.10 -17.53 -11.95
C TYR A 241 -3.34 -16.06 -12.30
N GLY A 242 -2.23 -15.37 -12.55
CA GLY A 242 -2.24 -13.95 -12.84
C GLY A 242 -0.84 -13.41 -13.08
N HIS A 243 -0.67 -12.10 -13.00
CA HIS A 243 0.63 -11.46 -13.14
C HIS A 243 0.75 -10.19 -12.29
N PHE A 244 1.98 -9.79 -11.97
CA PHE A 244 2.22 -8.49 -11.34
C PHE A 244 1.96 -7.35 -12.33
N ILE A 245 1.39 -6.25 -11.84
CA ILE A 245 1.14 -5.03 -12.61
C ILE A 245 2.18 -3.95 -12.28
N GLU A 246 2.32 -2.93 -13.12
CA GLU A 246 3.43 -1.97 -13.01
C GLU A 246 3.36 -1.11 -11.74
N TYR A 247 2.32 -0.28 -11.59
CA TYR A 247 2.04 0.44 -10.35
C TYR A 247 0.54 0.59 -10.13
N PHE A 248 0.10 0.22 -8.94
CA PHE A 248 -1.28 0.33 -8.51
C PHE A 248 -1.40 1.27 -7.32
N THR A 249 -2.35 2.20 -7.38
CA THR A 249 -2.61 3.11 -6.28
C THR A 249 -3.51 2.43 -5.25
N SER A 250 -3.04 2.32 -4.01
CA SER A 250 -3.77 1.68 -2.93
C SER A 250 -5.09 2.39 -2.60
N PRO A 251 -5.99 1.70 -1.88
CA PRO A 251 -7.19 2.29 -1.31
C PRO A 251 -6.93 3.52 -0.44
N PRO A 252 -7.93 4.41 -0.28
CA PRO A 252 -7.88 5.45 0.74
C PRO A 252 -7.68 4.86 2.14
N GLY A 253 -6.88 5.52 2.97
CA GLY A 253 -6.64 5.11 4.36
C GLY A 253 -5.43 4.20 4.57
N THR A 254 -4.86 3.62 3.50
CA THR A 254 -3.57 2.90 3.56
C THR A 254 -2.46 3.81 4.09
N MET A 255 -1.69 3.32 5.06
CA MET A 255 -0.53 4.03 5.62
C MET A 255 0.72 3.73 4.80
N PRO A 256 1.55 4.73 4.43
CA PRO A 256 2.86 4.46 3.86
C PRO A 256 3.85 3.97 4.92
N GLY A 257 4.92 3.30 4.50
CA GLY A 257 6.00 2.81 5.36
C GLY A 257 6.37 1.33 5.14
N GLY A 258 5.82 0.67 4.11
CA GLY A 258 6.21 -0.67 3.72
C GLY A 258 7.49 -0.72 2.88
N PRO A 259 8.01 -1.94 2.61
CA PRO A 259 9.11 -2.13 1.68
C PRO A 259 8.68 -1.85 0.23
N PRO A 260 9.63 -1.58 -0.68
CA PRO A 260 9.34 -1.37 -2.09
C PRO A 260 8.64 -2.55 -2.77
N THR A 261 7.49 -2.28 -3.39
CA THR A 261 6.70 -3.19 -4.23
C THR A 261 6.07 -2.41 -5.39
N ASN A 262 5.09 -2.98 -6.09
CA ASN A 262 4.29 -2.29 -7.11
C ASN A 262 3.02 -1.61 -6.56
N THR A 263 2.78 -1.62 -5.25
CA THR A 263 1.63 -0.93 -4.63
C THR A 263 2.08 0.40 -4.03
N LEU A 264 1.50 1.51 -4.48
CA LEU A 264 1.81 2.84 -3.95
C LEU A 264 0.64 3.39 -3.15
N THR A 265 0.92 3.96 -1.97
CA THR A 265 -0.10 4.64 -1.20
C THR A 265 -0.50 5.95 -1.86
N ARG A 266 -1.76 6.36 -1.68
CA ARG A 266 -2.16 7.74 -1.97
C ARG A 266 -1.36 8.72 -1.09
N PRO A 267 -1.05 9.94 -1.57
CA PRO A 267 -0.44 10.96 -0.74
C PRO A 267 -1.28 11.20 0.52
N ARG A 268 -0.65 11.10 1.69
CA ARG A 268 -1.31 11.27 2.99
C ARG A 268 -0.73 12.45 3.73
N LEU A 269 -1.61 13.38 4.10
CA LEU A 269 -1.25 14.48 4.98
C LEU A 269 -1.00 13.95 6.40
N ILE A 270 0.10 14.38 7.00
CA ILE A 270 0.46 14.17 8.39
C ILE A 270 0.69 15.53 9.05
N GLN A 271 0.38 15.61 10.34
CA GLN A 271 0.44 16.82 11.16
C GLN A 271 1.23 16.56 12.42
#